data_AF-A0A6M2AVL3-F1
#
_entry.id   AF-A0A6M2AVL3-F1
#
_cell.length_a   1.000
_cell.length_b   1.000
_cell.length_c   1.000
_cell.angle_alpha   90.00
_cell.angle_beta   90.00
_cell.angle_gamma   90.00
#
_symmetry.space_group_name_H-M   'P 1'
#
loop_
_entity.id
_entity.type
_entity.pdbx_description
1 polymer ?
#
loop_
_entity_poly.entity_id
_entity_poly.type
_entity_poly.pdbx_seq_one_letter_code
_entity_poly.pdbx_strand_id
1 'polypeptide(L)'
;MREAAFVKQNKAKWIAFEKAITLNSKINPDQLADDYIQLTNDLAYAQTYYPDSKTLQYLNSLASQAHQKIYKNKKESKNRLVSFWKDEFPLFFYQHHRMLFYSFLLFAVATAIGVISAVNDDSFVRLILGDSYVNETINNIEKGDPTAIYKSGSEIGTFLGITINNIRVAFLAYAFGVITSVGTAYVLFSNGVMLGAFFTFFYNRDLLFEASKSIWLHGTIEISVIVIAGCAGMVMGNSILFPKTYSRKVSFLRGAKDGLKIVVSTIPFFIIAGFIEGFITRYSNMPVWLALTIIFLSLILIIYYYIIYPIILHKTNAKKIHTA
;
A
#
# COMPACT_ATOMS: atom_id res chain seq x y z
N MET A 1 -49.03 27.92 -15.15
CA MET A 1 -49.05 27.77 -16.63
C MET A 1 -49.91 26.55 -16.98
N ARG A 2 -50.59 26.50 -18.13
CA ARG A 2 -51.27 25.26 -18.59
C ARG A 2 -50.23 24.32 -19.21
N GLU A 3 -50.41 23.00 -19.07
CA GLU A 3 -49.45 22.00 -19.58
C GLU A 3 -49.07 22.22 -21.05
N ALA A 4 -50.06 22.48 -21.92
CA ALA A 4 -49.81 22.71 -23.34
C ALA A 4 -48.87 23.90 -23.62
N ALA A 5 -48.94 24.97 -22.82
CA ALA A 5 -48.04 26.12 -22.96
C ALA A 5 -46.63 25.80 -22.46
N PHE A 6 -46.52 25.04 -21.37
CA PHE A 6 -45.25 24.55 -20.83
C PHE A 6 -44.53 23.64 -21.84
N VAL A 7 -45.26 22.70 -22.44
CA VAL A 7 -44.74 21.83 -23.51
C VAL A 7 -44.31 22.68 -24.71
N LYS A 8 -45.15 23.61 -25.18
CA LYS A 8 -44.81 24.46 -26.33
C LYS A 8 -43.53 25.25 -26.13
N GLN A 9 -43.27 25.73 -24.91
CA GLN A 9 -42.09 26.53 -24.59
C GLN A 9 -40.80 25.69 -24.52
N ASN A 10 -40.86 24.49 -23.95
CA ASN A 10 -39.66 23.71 -23.61
C ASN A 10 -39.38 22.52 -24.55
N LYS A 11 -40.36 22.07 -25.35
CA LYS A 11 -40.25 20.91 -26.25
C LYS A 11 -39.03 20.95 -27.17
N ALA A 12 -38.70 22.12 -27.71
CA ALA A 12 -37.54 22.25 -28.61
C ALA A 12 -36.22 21.91 -27.89
N LYS A 13 -36.08 22.33 -26.62
CA LYS A 13 -34.90 22.05 -25.79
C LYS A 13 -34.81 20.58 -25.43
N TRP A 14 -35.93 19.97 -25.04
CA TRP A 14 -35.95 18.54 -24.69
C TRP A 14 -35.58 17.66 -25.88
N ILE A 15 -36.09 17.97 -27.08
CA ILE A 15 -35.73 17.24 -28.31
C ILE A 15 -34.26 17.46 -28.68
N ALA A 16 -33.74 18.68 -28.52
CA ALA A 16 -32.33 18.97 -28.77
C ALA A 16 -31.42 18.16 -27.82
N PHE A 17 -31.75 18.14 -26.54
CA PHE A 17 -31.04 17.36 -25.52
C PHE A 17 -31.15 15.85 -25.76
N GLU A 18 -32.33 15.35 -26.12
CA GLU A 18 -32.55 13.94 -26.45
C GLU A 18 -31.72 13.50 -27.67
N LYS A 19 -31.65 14.32 -28.72
CA LYS A 19 -30.79 14.08 -29.88
C LYS A 19 -29.32 14.12 -29.48
N ALA A 20 -28.93 15.11 -28.68
CA ALA A 20 -27.58 15.28 -28.15
C ALA A 20 -27.07 14.03 -27.42
N ILE A 21 -27.84 13.51 -26.47
CA ILE A 21 -27.46 12.31 -25.71
C ILE A 21 -27.53 11.03 -26.55
N THR A 22 -28.34 10.98 -27.61
CA THR A 22 -28.56 9.77 -28.42
C THR A 22 -27.56 9.61 -29.54
N LEU A 23 -27.20 10.71 -30.21
CA LEU A 23 -26.27 10.70 -31.35
C LEU A 23 -24.80 10.75 -30.95
N ASN A 24 -24.49 10.85 -29.65
CA ASN A 24 -23.13 10.91 -29.13
C ASN A 24 -22.30 12.03 -29.79
N SER A 25 -22.97 13.11 -30.16
CA SER A 25 -22.38 14.30 -30.76
C SER A 25 -21.30 14.83 -29.81
N LYS A 26 -20.17 15.32 -30.32
CA LYS A 26 -19.13 16.00 -29.51
C LYS A 26 -19.70 17.29 -28.92
N ILE A 27 -20.44 17.18 -27.83
CA ILE A 27 -21.03 18.30 -27.11
C ILE A 27 -20.08 18.68 -26.00
N ASN A 28 -19.93 19.98 -25.79
CA ASN A 28 -19.15 20.52 -24.67
C ASN A 28 -19.73 19.95 -23.34
N PRO A 29 -18.91 19.30 -22.49
CA PRO A 29 -19.36 18.76 -21.21
C PRO A 29 -20.11 19.76 -20.32
N ASP A 30 -19.71 21.04 -20.33
CA ASP A 30 -20.34 22.08 -19.53
C ASP A 30 -21.77 22.35 -20.01
N GLN A 31 -21.95 22.43 -21.33
CA GLN A 31 -23.27 22.64 -21.95
C GLN A 31 -24.20 21.45 -21.72
N LEU A 32 -23.67 20.23 -21.74
CA LEU A 32 -24.43 19.02 -21.42
C LEU A 32 -24.91 19.00 -19.96
N ALA A 33 -24.09 19.53 -19.03
CA ALA A 33 -24.44 19.64 -17.62
C ALA A 33 -25.54 20.70 -17.40
N ASP A 34 -25.44 21.86 -18.06
CA ASP A 34 -26.45 22.92 -18.01
C ASP A 34 -27.80 22.45 -18.55
N ASP A 35 -27.80 21.76 -19.70
CA ASP A 35 -29.02 21.19 -20.28
C ASP A 35 -29.65 20.11 -19.38
N TYR A 36 -28.81 19.31 -18.70
CA TYR A 36 -29.29 18.32 -17.73
C TYR A 36 -29.91 18.98 -16.49
N ILE A 37 -29.30 20.06 -15.95
CA ILE A 37 -29.88 20.83 -14.86
C ILE A 37 -31.24 21.40 -15.27
N GLN A 38 -31.33 21.98 -16.47
CA GLN A 38 -32.58 22.51 -16.99
C GLN A 38 -33.66 21.42 -17.13
N LEU A 39 -33.31 20.24 -17.64
CA LEU A 39 -34.23 19.09 -17.72
C LEU A 39 -34.73 18.66 -16.34
N THR A 40 -33.86 18.61 -15.33
CA THR A 40 -34.26 18.22 -13.96
C THR A 40 -35.18 19.25 -13.30
N ASN A 41 -34.99 20.55 -13.60
CA ASN A 41 -35.89 21.60 -13.15
C ASN A 41 -37.28 21.48 -13.81
N ASP A 42 -37.32 21.22 -15.12
CA ASP A 42 -38.57 20.99 -15.85
C ASP A 42 -39.30 19.74 -15.36
N LEU A 43 -38.56 18.68 -15.02
CA LEU A 43 -39.11 17.47 -14.40
C LEU A 43 -39.73 17.77 -13.03
N ALA A 44 -39.02 18.49 -12.14
CA ALA A 44 -39.54 18.86 -10.83
C ALA A 44 -40.81 19.74 -10.93
N TYR A 45 -40.83 20.66 -11.90
CA TYR A 45 -42.02 21.46 -12.20
C TYR A 45 -43.18 20.57 -12.66
N ALA A 46 -42.93 19.63 -13.59
CA ALA A 46 -43.97 18.71 -14.07
C ALA A 46 -44.49 17.77 -12.96
N GLN A 47 -43.64 17.32 -12.05
CA GLN A 47 -44.04 16.51 -10.89
C GLN A 47 -45.02 17.27 -9.98
N THR A 48 -44.81 18.57 -9.82
CA THR A 48 -45.61 19.41 -8.92
C THR A 48 -46.96 19.79 -9.54
N TYR A 49 -46.97 20.15 -10.82
CA TYR A 49 -48.14 20.74 -11.47
C TYR A 49 -48.90 19.79 -12.41
N TYR A 50 -48.27 18.70 -12.87
CA TYR A 50 -48.83 17.76 -13.86
C TYR A 50 -48.54 16.28 -13.49
N PRO A 51 -48.92 15.81 -12.28
CA PRO A 51 -48.48 14.51 -11.72
C PRO A 51 -48.91 13.27 -12.52
N ASP A 52 -49.98 13.35 -13.30
CA ASP A 52 -50.50 12.21 -14.09
C ASP A 52 -50.31 12.37 -15.60
N SER A 53 -49.43 13.30 -16.02
CA SER A 53 -49.34 13.70 -17.41
C SER A 53 -48.31 12.89 -18.23
N LYS A 54 -48.56 12.79 -19.54
CA LYS A 54 -47.59 12.18 -20.48
C LYS A 54 -46.28 12.97 -20.55
N THR A 55 -46.34 14.29 -20.30
CA THR A 55 -45.15 15.15 -20.24
C THR A 55 -44.26 14.75 -19.06
N LEU A 56 -44.84 14.51 -17.89
CA LEU A 56 -44.07 14.02 -16.73
C LEU A 56 -43.37 12.69 -17.04
N GLN A 57 -44.09 11.73 -17.62
CA GLN A 57 -43.51 10.43 -17.99
C GLN A 57 -42.36 10.58 -18.99
N TYR A 58 -42.51 11.44 -20.00
CA TYR A 58 -41.46 11.73 -20.98
C TYR A 58 -40.22 12.35 -20.32
N LEU A 59 -40.39 13.40 -19.50
CA LEU A 59 -39.27 14.06 -18.82
C LEU A 59 -38.55 13.12 -17.85
N ASN A 60 -39.29 12.29 -17.13
CA ASN A 60 -38.72 11.31 -16.21
C ASN A 60 -37.88 10.26 -16.95
N SER A 61 -38.39 9.75 -18.09
CA SER A 61 -37.64 8.83 -18.96
C SER A 61 -36.37 9.48 -19.51
N LEU A 62 -36.48 10.71 -20.04
CA LEU A 62 -35.36 11.44 -20.60
C LEU A 62 -34.28 11.73 -19.55
N ALA A 63 -34.68 12.16 -18.35
CA ALA A 63 -33.76 12.45 -17.24
C ALA A 63 -33.06 11.18 -16.74
N SER A 64 -33.77 10.05 -16.67
CA SER A 64 -33.19 8.76 -16.30
C SER A 64 -32.16 8.28 -17.33
N GLN A 65 -32.47 8.36 -18.61
CA GLN A 65 -31.55 8.02 -19.69
C GLN A 65 -30.30 8.92 -19.70
N ALA A 66 -30.49 10.23 -19.50
CA ALA A 66 -29.40 11.18 -19.40
C ALA A 66 -28.53 10.91 -18.18
N HIS A 67 -29.12 10.64 -17.02
CA HIS A 67 -28.38 10.29 -15.81
C HIS A 67 -27.49 9.06 -16.04
N GLN A 68 -28.03 8.01 -16.65
CA GLN A 68 -27.25 6.82 -16.97
C GLN A 68 -26.11 7.11 -17.94
N LYS A 69 -26.30 7.95 -18.96
CA LYS A 69 -25.26 8.27 -19.95
C LYS A 69 -24.16 9.20 -19.40
N ILE A 70 -24.55 10.23 -18.65
CA ILE A 70 -23.63 11.21 -18.05
C ILE A 70 -22.81 10.54 -16.95
N TYR A 71 -23.44 9.77 -16.07
CA TYR A 71 -22.77 9.19 -14.89
C TYR A 71 -22.16 7.80 -15.13
N LYS A 72 -22.49 7.04 -16.19
CA LYS A 72 -21.78 5.77 -16.51
C LYS A 72 -20.31 5.97 -16.90
N ASN A 73 -19.91 7.16 -17.34
CA ASN A 73 -18.63 7.36 -18.02
C ASN A 73 -17.54 8.02 -17.17
N LYS A 74 -17.45 7.70 -15.88
CA LYS A 74 -16.14 7.76 -15.23
C LYS A 74 -15.35 6.53 -15.68
N LYS A 75 -14.78 6.59 -16.89
CA LYS A 75 -13.79 5.60 -17.34
C LYS A 75 -12.65 5.66 -16.33
N GLU A 76 -12.65 4.73 -15.39
CA GLU A 76 -11.48 4.44 -14.60
C GLU A 76 -10.35 4.18 -15.61
N SER A 77 -9.32 5.03 -15.54
CA SER A 77 -8.19 4.95 -16.45
C SER A 77 -7.68 3.50 -16.43
N LYS A 78 -7.43 2.91 -17.61
CA LYS A 78 -6.85 1.55 -17.71
C LYS A 78 -5.54 1.40 -16.92
N ASN A 79 -4.96 2.52 -16.46
CA ASN A 79 -3.75 2.61 -15.66
C ASN A 79 -4.02 2.96 -14.18
N ARG A 80 -5.22 2.70 -13.62
CA ARG A 80 -5.49 3.00 -12.20
C ARG A 80 -4.51 2.33 -11.23
N LEU A 81 -4.10 1.09 -11.53
CA LEU A 81 -3.05 0.43 -10.77
C LEU A 81 -1.74 1.24 -10.87
N VAL A 82 -1.24 1.49 -12.08
CA VAL A 82 0.02 2.23 -12.27
C VAL A 82 0.00 3.62 -11.64
N SER A 83 -1.10 4.37 -11.81
CA SER A 83 -1.27 5.70 -11.21
C SER A 83 -1.33 5.67 -9.68
N PHE A 84 -1.88 4.62 -9.07
CA PHE A 84 -1.80 4.45 -7.62
C PHE A 84 -0.34 4.36 -7.14
N TRP A 85 0.47 3.45 -7.70
CA TRP A 85 1.85 3.27 -7.24
C TRP A 85 2.78 4.42 -7.68
N LYS A 86 2.48 5.08 -8.80
CA LYS A 86 3.33 6.14 -9.35
C LYS A 86 3.03 7.51 -8.75
N ASP A 87 1.77 7.88 -8.64
CA ASP A 87 1.37 9.26 -8.31
C ASP A 87 0.63 9.35 -6.98
N GLU A 88 -0.43 8.56 -6.79
CA GLU A 88 -1.33 8.70 -5.63
C GLU A 88 -0.64 8.29 -4.32
N PHE A 89 -0.03 7.10 -4.28
CA PHE A 89 0.59 6.56 -3.08
C PHE A 89 1.81 7.36 -2.64
N PRO A 90 2.81 7.67 -3.50
CA PRO A 90 3.98 8.42 -3.06
C PRO A 90 3.61 9.81 -2.55
N LEU A 91 2.66 10.51 -3.19
CA LEU A 91 2.18 11.81 -2.73
C LEU A 91 1.48 11.70 -1.37
N PHE A 92 0.64 10.68 -1.20
CA PHE A 92 -0.02 10.37 0.07
C PHE A 92 0.99 10.03 1.17
N PHE A 93 2.00 9.21 0.87
CA PHE A 93 2.90 8.65 1.87
C PHE A 93 3.83 9.70 2.50
N TYR A 94 4.10 10.81 1.78
CA TYR A 94 4.89 11.92 2.29
C TYR A 94 4.42 12.40 3.69
N GLN A 95 3.11 12.45 3.93
CA GLN A 95 2.56 12.90 5.21
C GLN A 95 2.83 11.93 6.38
N HIS A 96 3.24 10.70 6.09
CA HIS A 96 3.49 9.62 7.06
C HIS A 96 4.98 9.37 7.32
N HIS A 97 5.91 10.13 6.73
CA HIS A 97 7.36 9.96 6.94
C HIS A 97 7.78 10.02 8.41
N ARG A 98 7.11 10.83 9.24
CA ARG A 98 7.36 10.86 10.70
C ARG A 98 7.00 9.54 11.37
N MET A 99 5.89 8.92 10.98
CA MET A 99 5.49 7.61 11.50
C MET A 99 6.43 6.51 10.99
N LEU A 100 6.89 6.61 9.74
CA LEU A 100 7.91 5.70 9.21
C LEU A 100 9.20 5.77 10.04
N PHE A 101 9.64 6.99 10.39
CA PHE A 101 10.82 7.19 11.23
C PHE A 101 10.65 6.57 12.62
N TYR A 102 9.47 6.71 13.26
CA TYR A 102 9.22 6.07 14.57
C TYR A 102 9.19 4.54 14.47
N SER A 103 8.59 3.99 13.42
CA SER A 103 8.61 2.55 13.14
C SER A 103 10.05 2.04 12.97
N PHE A 104 10.86 2.78 12.20
CA PHE A 104 12.27 2.46 11.99
C PHE A 104 13.08 2.53 13.30
N LEU A 105 12.89 3.58 14.09
CA LEU A 105 13.60 3.74 15.36
C LEU A 105 13.26 2.61 16.32
N LEU A 106 11.98 2.25 16.43
CA LEU A 106 11.55 1.15 17.28
C LEU A 106 12.17 -0.17 16.84
N PHE A 107 12.14 -0.46 15.53
CA PHE A 107 12.76 -1.66 14.98
C PHE A 107 14.27 -1.69 15.22
N ALA A 108 14.97 -0.57 14.98
CA ALA A 108 16.42 -0.45 15.19
C ALA A 108 16.80 -0.65 16.66
N VAL A 109 16.05 -0.07 17.60
CA VAL A 109 16.25 -0.28 19.04
C VAL A 109 16.00 -1.74 19.42
N ALA A 110 14.95 -2.37 18.90
CA ALA A 110 14.68 -3.78 19.14
C ALA A 110 15.80 -4.69 18.60
N THR A 111 16.35 -4.38 17.42
CA THR A 111 17.52 -5.08 16.88
C THR A 111 18.74 -4.90 17.77
N ALA A 112 19.01 -3.69 18.25
CA ALA A 112 20.12 -3.44 19.17
C ALA A 112 19.94 -4.23 20.48
N ILE A 113 18.72 -4.31 21.02
CA ILE A 113 18.41 -5.15 22.19
C ILE A 113 18.69 -6.62 21.87
N GLY A 114 18.26 -7.12 20.71
CA GLY A 114 18.56 -8.49 20.28
C GLY A 114 20.05 -8.80 20.20
N VAL A 115 20.84 -7.86 19.65
CA VAL A 115 22.31 -7.98 19.58
C VAL A 115 22.92 -7.99 20.98
N ILE A 116 22.61 -6.99 21.81
CA ILE A 116 23.19 -6.85 23.15
C ILE A 116 22.85 -8.07 24.00
N SER A 117 21.61 -8.56 23.96
CA SER A 117 21.21 -9.75 24.70
C SER A 117 21.94 -11.01 24.22
N ALA A 118 22.05 -11.21 22.90
CA ALA A 118 22.71 -12.38 22.34
C ALA A 118 24.23 -12.39 22.52
N VAL A 119 24.88 -11.23 22.63
CA VAL A 119 26.33 -11.15 22.91
C VAL A 119 26.63 -11.53 24.37
N ASN A 120 25.72 -11.21 25.30
CA ASN A 120 25.95 -11.42 26.72
C ASN A 120 25.42 -12.79 27.24
N ASP A 121 24.54 -13.44 26.49
CA ASP A 121 23.93 -14.72 26.87
C ASP A 121 23.70 -15.62 25.65
N ASP A 122 24.49 -16.67 25.52
CA ASP A 122 24.38 -17.65 24.43
C ASP A 122 23.03 -18.40 24.42
N SER A 123 22.37 -18.52 25.58
CA SER A 123 21.04 -19.16 25.68
C SER A 123 19.95 -18.30 25.06
N PHE A 124 20.16 -16.97 24.98
CA PHE A 124 19.22 -16.02 24.39
C PHE A 124 18.97 -16.32 22.91
N VAL A 125 20.00 -16.72 22.16
CA VAL A 125 19.84 -17.09 20.75
C VAL A 125 18.87 -18.26 20.59
N ARG A 126 18.98 -19.29 21.45
CA ARG A 126 18.09 -20.45 21.43
C ARG A 126 16.68 -20.09 21.89
N LEU A 127 16.52 -19.18 22.84
CA LEU A 127 15.22 -18.67 23.26
C LEU A 127 14.46 -17.99 22.10
N ILE A 128 15.18 -17.21 21.28
CA ILE A 128 14.57 -16.39 20.22
C ILE A 128 14.41 -17.17 18.91
N LEU A 129 15.42 -17.94 18.48
CA LEU A 129 15.41 -18.68 17.21
C LEU A 129 14.88 -20.11 17.34
N GLY A 130 14.88 -20.65 18.56
CA GLY A 130 14.51 -22.03 18.85
C GLY A 130 15.65 -23.03 18.65
N ASP A 131 15.65 -24.09 19.47
CA ASP A 131 16.67 -25.13 19.42
C ASP A 131 16.77 -25.83 18.06
N SER A 132 15.64 -26.07 17.40
CA SER A 132 15.61 -26.72 16.08
C SER A 132 16.39 -25.92 15.05
N TYR A 133 16.14 -24.61 14.97
CA TYR A 133 16.82 -23.72 14.04
C TYR A 133 18.32 -23.70 14.31
N VAL A 134 18.70 -23.45 15.56
CA VAL A 134 20.12 -23.36 15.98
C VAL A 134 20.86 -24.66 15.69
N ASN A 135 20.29 -25.81 16.06
CA ASN A 135 20.92 -27.11 15.85
C ASN A 135 21.07 -27.43 14.35
N GLU A 136 20.05 -27.13 13.54
CA GLU A 136 20.13 -27.33 12.09
C GLU A 136 21.18 -26.42 11.45
N THR A 137 21.27 -25.15 11.86
CA THR A 137 22.30 -24.24 11.35
C THR A 137 23.70 -24.71 11.76
N ILE A 138 23.90 -25.18 13.00
CA ILE A 138 25.20 -25.75 13.43
C ILE A 138 25.56 -26.97 12.56
N ASN A 139 24.62 -27.90 12.35
CA ASN A 139 24.86 -29.07 11.49
C ASN A 139 25.22 -28.67 10.05
N ASN A 140 24.63 -27.60 9.54
CA ASN A 140 24.91 -27.07 8.19
C ASN A 140 26.29 -26.40 8.13
N ILE A 141 26.70 -25.68 9.18
CA ILE A 141 28.05 -25.12 9.33
C ILE A 141 29.10 -26.24 9.35
N GLU A 142 28.86 -27.31 10.11
CA GLU A 142 29.77 -28.48 10.15
C GLU A 142 29.90 -29.18 8.79
N LYS A 143 28.86 -29.14 7.96
CA LYS A 143 28.87 -29.64 6.58
C LYS A 143 29.49 -28.66 5.57
N GLY A 144 29.93 -27.48 6.01
CA GLY A 144 30.57 -26.47 5.18
C GLY A 144 29.61 -25.59 4.36
N ASP A 145 28.31 -25.58 4.66
CA ASP A 145 27.35 -24.64 4.06
C ASP A 145 26.46 -24.00 5.13
N PRO A 146 26.93 -22.93 5.81
CA PRO A 146 26.19 -22.24 6.87
C PRO A 146 24.79 -21.75 6.47
N THR A 147 24.55 -21.58 5.17
CA THR A 147 23.32 -21.00 4.60
C THR A 147 22.43 -22.05 3.94
N ALA A 148 22.75 -23.34 4.09
CA ALA A 148 22.02 -24.44 3.43
C ALA A 148 20.52 -24.45 3.75
N ILE A 149 20.11 -23.94 4.92
CA ILE A 149 18.70 -23.87 5.31
C ILE A 149 17.86 -23.05 4.32
N TYR A 150 18.46 -22.00 3.73
CA TYR A 150 17.85 -21.12 2.71
C TYR A 150 17.89 -21.70 1.29
N LYS A 151 18.58 -22.83 1.10
CA LYS A 151 18.74 -23.51 -0.21
C LYS A 151 17.92 -24.79 -0.32
N SER A 152 17.24 -25.18 0.76
CA SER A 152 16.41 -26.39 0.79
C SER A 152 15.10 -26.19 0.01
N GLY A 153 14.49 -27.28 -0.45
CA GLY A 153 13.21 -27.26 -1.19
C GLY A 153 13.30 -26.75 -2.64
N SER A 154 12.14 -26.62 -3.30
CA SER A 154 12.05 -26.15 -4.69
C SER A 154 12.07 -24.62 -4.79
N GLU A 155 12.64 -24.09 -5.87
CA GLU A 155 12.74 -22.64 -6.13
C GLU A 155 11.37 -21.94 -6.05
N ILE A 156 10.38 -22.49 -6.77
CA ILE A 156 9.01 -21.97 -6.80
C ILE A 156 8.33 -22.13 -5.43
N GLY A 157 8.60 -23.22 -4.70
CA GLY A 157 8.05 -23.45 -3.37
C GLY A 157 8.54 -22.43 -2.34
N THR A 158 9.85 -22.18 -2.33
CA THR A 158 10.49 -21.16 -1.48
C THR A 158 9.99 -19.76 -1.86
N PHE A 159 10.01 -19.40 -3.15
CA PHE A 159 9.47 -18.13 -3.64
C PHE A 159 8.05 -17.85 -3.11
N LEU A 160 7.12 -18.79 -3.30
CA LEU A 160 5.73 -18.63 -2.87
C LEU A 160 5.60 -18.63 -1.35
N GLY A 161 6.29 -19.54 -0.66
CA GLY A 161 6.22 -19.70 0.79
C GLY A 161 6.67 -18.44 1.53
N ILE A 162 7.83 -17.90 1.19
CA ILE A 162 8.36 -16.66 1.79
C ILE A 162 7.50 -15.46 1.43
N THR A 163 7.11 -15.33 0.15
CA THR A 163 6.26 -14.20 -0.27
C THR A 163 4.96 -14.16 0.53
N ILE A 164 4.28 -15.31 0.67
CA ILE A 164 3.04 -15.43 1.45
C ILE A 164 3.30 -15.17 2.93
N ASN A 165 4.37 -15.71 3.49
CA ASN A 165 4.71 -15.52 4.89
C ASN A 165 4.96 -14.03 5.21
N ASN A 166 5.74 -13.35 4.39
CA ASN A 166 6.07 -11.95 4.60
C ASN A 166 4.86 -11.03 4.42
N ILE A 167 4.03 -11.30 3.41
CA ILE A 167 2.73 -10.62 3.25
C ILE A 167 1.89 -10.84 4.52
N ARG A 168 1.80 -12.07 5.01
CA ARG A 168 1.07 -12.38 6.26
C ARG A 168 1.63 -11.59 7.45
N VAL A 169 2.94 -11.56 7.65
CA VAL A 169 3.59 -10.79 8.74
C VAL A 169 3.26 -9.31 8.62
N ALA A 170 3.31 -8.72 7.42
CA ALA A 170 2.95 -7.32 7.20
C ALA A 170 1.48 -7.03 7.51
N PHE A 171 0.56 -7.88 7.05
CA PHE A 171 -0.86 -7.76 7.36
C PHE A 171 -1.15 -7.96 8.85
N LEU A 172 -0.41 -8.84 9.53
CA LEU A 172 -0.49 -8.99 10.99
C LEU A 172 0.03 -7.72 11.69
N ALA A 173 1.20 -7.21 11.33
CA ALA A 173 1.74 -5.97 11.90
C ALA A 173 0.73 -4.80 11.78
N TYR A 174 0.07 -4.70 10.63
CA TYR A 174 -1.03 -3.76 10.43
C TYR A 174 -2.26 -4.08 11.27
N ALA A 175 -2.80 -5.31 11.20
CA ALA A 175 -4.01 -5.71 11.92
C ALA A 175 -3.88 -5.56 13.43
N PHE A 176 -2.70 -5.82 13.99
CA PHE A 176 -2.43 -5.60 15.42
C PHE A 176 -2.50 -4.13 15.82
N GLY A 177 -2.42 -3.19 14.86
CA GLY A 177 -2.71 -1.77 15.07
C GLY A 177 -4.15 -1.51 15.51
N VAL A 178 -5.09 -2.45 15.31
CA VAL A 178 -6.47 -2.36 15.82
C VAL A 178 -6.49 -2.31 17.34
N ILE A 179 -5.56 -3.03 17.99
CA ILE A 179 -5.40 -3.08 19.46
C ILE A 179 -4.60 -1.86 19.95
N THR A 180 -4.52 -0.78 19.15
CA THR A 180 -3.62 0.39 19.24
C THR A 180 -2.22 0.14 18.66
N SER A 181 -1.39 1.19 18.61
CA SER A 181 0.00 1.13 18.12
C SER A 181 0.89 0.15 18.91
N VAL A 182 0.48 -0.25 20.12
CA VAL A 182 1.22 -1.22 20.96
C VAL A 182 1.27 -2.60 20.30
N GLY A 183 0.18 -3.05 19.68
CA GLY A 183 0.17 -4.34 19.01
C GLY A 183 1.18 -4.38 17.85
N THR A 184 1.22 -3.32 17.03
CA THR A 184 2.20 -3.20 15.96
C THR A 184 3.63 -3.08 16.49
N ALA A 185 3.83 -2.34 17.57
CA ALA A 185 5.12 -2.22 18.24
C ALA A 185 5.65 -3.59 18.72
N TYR A 186 4.79 -4.47 19.25
CA TYR A 186 5.18 -5.83 19.62
C TYR A 186 5.69 -6.65 18.42
N VAL A 187 5.00 -6.57 17.27
CA VAL A 187 5.43 -7.29 16.06
C VAL A 187 6.79 -6.79 15.58
N LEU A 188 6.98 -5.48 15.51
CA LEU A 188 8.28 -4.88 15.15
C LEU A 188 9.38 -5.23 16.15
N PHE A 189 9.06 -5.21 17.44
CA PHE A 189 9.99 -5.54 18.51
C PHE A 189 10.46 -6.99 18.39
N SER A 190 9.52 -7.93 18.25
CA SER A 190 9.83 -9.35 18.10
C SER A 190 10.70 -9.62 16.86
N ASN A 191 10.39 -8.98 15.73
CA ASN A 191 11.17 -9.16 14.50
C ASN A 191 12.56 -8.50 14.60
N GLY A 192 12.67 -7.33 15.24
CA GLY A 192 13.94 -6.67 15.47
C GLY A 192 14.85 -7.49 16.39
N VAL A 193 14.33 -7.93 17.54
CA VAL A 193 15.08 -8.79 18.47
C VAL A 193 15.56 -10.07 17.79
N MET A 194 14.68 -10.71 17.01
CA MET A 194 15.03 -11.89 16.20
C MET A 194 16.17 -11.61 15.23
N LEU A 195 16.12 -10.51 14.50
CA LEU A 195 17.18 -10.10 13.57
C LEU A 195 18.53 -9.88 14.29
N GLY A 196 18.50 -9.23 15.45
CA GLY A 196 19.69 -8.97 16.24
C GLY A 196 20.33 -10.25 16.79
N ALA A 197 19.52 -11.13 17.36
CA ALA A 197 19.98 -12.43 17.85
C ALA A 197 20.56 -13.29 16.72
N PHE A 198 19.91 -13.26 15.57
CA PHE A 198 20.31 -13.98 14.38
C PHE A 198 21.68 -13.57 13.84
N PHE A 199 21.94 -12.27 13.64
CA PHE A 199 23.27 -11.84 13.17
C PHE A 199 24.37 -12.07 14.23
N THR A 200 24.02 -11.95 15.51
CA THR A 200 24.97 -12.23 16.60
C THR A 200 25.37 -13.71 16.63
N PHE A 201 24.44 -14.62 16.35
CA PHE A 201 24.74 -16.05 16.27
C PHE A 201 25.81 -16.40 15.23
N PHE A 202 25.76 -15.78 14.05
CA PHE A 202 26.77 -15.94 13.00
C PHE A 202 28.06 -15.15 13.30
N TYR A 203 27.96 -14.01 13.99
CA TYR A 203 29.13 -13.27 14.46
C TYR A 203 29.98 -14.09 15.43
N ASN A 204 29.36 -14.74 16.42
CA ASN A 204 30.06 -15.59 17.39
C ASN A 204 30.72 -16.85 16.77
N ARG A 205 30.54 -17.08 15.47
CA ARG A 205 31.09 -18.22 14.71
C ARG A 205 32.00 -17.79 13.55
N ASP A 206 32.37 -16.52 13.50
CA ASP A 206 33.19 -15.93 12.42
C ASP A 206 32.55 -16.01 11.01
N LEU A 207 31.22 -16.18 10.95
CA LEU A 207 30.45 -16.35 9.71
C LEU A 207 29.58 -15.14 9.37
N LEU A 208 29.70 -14.04 10.10
CA LEU A 208 28.86 -12.85 9.91
C LEU A 208 28.89 -12.33 8.47
N PHE A 209 30.07 -12.31 7.84
CA PHE A 209 30.22 -11.81 6.47
C PHE A 209 29.50 -12.70 5.46
N GLU A 210 29.70 -14.03 5.54
CA GLU A 210 29.07 -14.99 4.64
C GLU A 210 27.55 -14.99 4.79
N ALA A 211 27.07 -15.00 6.04
CA ALA A 211 25.66 -14.88 6.36
C ALA A 211 25.10 -13.55 5.78
N SER A 212 25.72 -12.41 6.12
CA SER A 212 25.28 -11.10 5.65
C SER A 212 25.18 -11.04 4.12
N LYS A 213 26.16 -11.59 3.40
CA LYS A 213 26.13 -11.64 1.92
C LYS A 213 24.90 -12.37 1.39
N SER A 214 24.51 -13.49 2.00
CA SER A 214 23.38 -14.31 1.56
C SER A 214 22.03 -13.71 1.99
N ILE A 215 21.91 -13.32 3.26
CA ILE A 215 20.66 -12.84 3.85
C ILE A 215 20.27 -11.47 3.30
N TRP A 216 21.20 -10.52 3.17
CA TRP A 216 20.85 -9.17 2.74
C TRP A 216 20.39 -9.08 1.28
N LEU A 217 20.62 -10.10 0.44
CA LEU A 217 20.11 -10.14 -0.93
C LEU A 217 18.59 -9.88 -0.97
N HIS A 218 17.83 -10.66 -0.22
CA HIS A 218 16.38 -10.52 -0.08
C HIS A 218 16.02 -9.69 1.17
N GLY A 219 16.74 -9.92 2.27
CA GLY A 219 16.49 -9.31 3.58
C GLY A 219 16.50 -7.77 3.57
N THR A 220 17.26 -7.14 2.67
CA THR A 220 17.22 -5.68 2.49
C THR A 220 15.81 -5.18 2.22
N ILE A 221 15.07 -5.88 1.35
CA ILE A 221 13.71 -5.53 1.01
C ILE A 221 12.79 -5.95 2.15
N GLU A 222 12.88 -7.19 2.63
CA GLU A 222 11.95 -7.73 3.62
C GLU A 222 11.95 -6.93 4.92
N ILE A 223 13.13 -6.66 5.48
CA ILE A 223 13.29 -5.92 6.73
C ILE A 223 12.74 -4.51 6.57
N SER A 224 13.08 -3.84 5.46
CA SER A 224 12.56 -2.50 5.17
C SER A 224 11.04 -2.49 5.08
N VAL A 225 10.48 -3.49 4.42
CA VAL A 225 9.05 -3.61 4.17
C VAL A 225 8.29 -3.97 5.46
N ILE A 226 8.86 -4.78 6.35
CA ILE A 226 8.32 -5.03 7.70
C ILE A 226 8.24 -3.71 8.49
N VAL A 227 9.28 -2.86 8.43
CA VAL A 227 9.26 -1.53 9.06
C VAL A 227 8.17 -0.63 8.46
N ILE A 228 7.95 -0.69 7.14
CA ILE A 228 6.88 0.06 6.46
C ILE A 228 5.50 -0.48 6.86
N ALA A 229 5.32 -1.79 6.98
CA ALA A 229 4.10 -2.40 7.51
C ALA A 229 3.85 -2.01 8.98
N GLY A 230 4.91 -1.88 9.76
CA GLY A 230 4.88 -1.31 11.10
C GLY A 230 4.38 0.14 11.12
N CYS A 231 4.83 0.96 10.18
CA CYS A 231 4.30 2.32 10.00
C CYS A 231 2.79 2.28 9.72
N ALA A 232 2.33 1.37 8.85
CA ALA A 232 0.90 1.21 8.55
C ALA A 232 0.06 0.89 9.79
N GLY A 233 0.51 -0.07 10.61
CA GLY A 233 -0.18 -0.44 11.85
C GLY A 233 -0.18 0.70 12.88
N MET A 234 0.93 1.43 13.03
CA MET A 234 0.99 2.62 13.89
C MET A 234 0.10 3.77 13.40
N VAL A 235 -0.02 3.97 12.08
CA VAL A 235 -0.94 4.97 11.50
C VAL A 235 -2.39 4.64 11.87
N MET A 236 -2.79 3.37 11.76
CA MET A 236 -4.12 2.93 12.18
C MET A 236 -4.29 3.04 13.71
N GLY A 237 -3.35 2.52 14.50
CA GLY A 237 -3.44 2.53 15.96
C GLY A 237 -3.47 3.95 16.55
N ASN A 238 -2.64 4.86 16.05
CA ASN A 238 -2.62 6.25 16.50
C ASN A 238 -3.89 7.00 16.14
N SER A 239 -4.63 6.59 15.10
CA SER A 239 -5.90 7.23 14.75
C SER A 239 -7.00 7.00 15.80
N ILE A 240 -6.90 5.93 16.60
CA ILE A 240 -7.80 5.67 17.74
C ILE A 240 -7.40 6.56 18.92
N LEU A 241 -6.10 6.63 19.22
CA LEU A 241 -5.54 7.35 20.37
C LEU A 241 -5.62 8.87 20.21
N PHE A 242 -5.39 9.37 18.99
CA PHE A 242 -5.29 10.79 18.67
C PHE A 242 -6.25 11.17 17.53
N PRO A 243 -7.57 11.22 17.81
CA PRO A 243 -8.58 11.44 16.78
C PRO A 243 -8.64 12.88 16.23
N LYS A 244 -7.84 13.80 16.80
CA LYS A 244 -7.86 15.24 16.50
C LYS A 244 -9.29 15.79 16.64
N THR A 245 -9.82 16.40 15.59
CA THR A 245 -11.16 17.00 15.56
C THR A 245 -12.25 16.02 15.11
N TYR A 246 -11.90 14.77 14.76
CA TYR A 246 -12.87 13.76 14.35
C TYR A 246 -13.40 12.95 15.54
N SER A 247 -14.58 12.35 15.39
CA SER A 247 -14.99 11.28 16.31
C SER A 247 -14.02 10.09 16.19
N ARG A 248 -13.82 9.35 17.28
CA ARG A 248 -12.90 8.20 17.29
C ARG A 248 -13.20 7.18 16.19
N LYS A 249 -14.47 6.92 15.90
CA LYS A 249 -14.90 6.01 14.82
C LYS A 249 -14.48 6.52 13.44
N VAL A 250 -14.69 7.82 13.17
CA VAL A 250 -14.33 8.42 11.88
C VAL A 250 -12.81 8.49 11.73
N SER A 251 -12.10 8.88 12.79
CA SER A 251 -10.64 8.89 12.81
C SER A 251 -10.07 7.49 12.54
N PHE A 252 -10.59 6.47 13.25
CA PHE A 252 -10.20 5.08 13.04
C PHE A 252 -10.42 4.61 11.61
N LEU A 253 -11.60 4.87 11.03
CA LEU A 253 -11.87 4.50 9.64
C LEU A 253 -10.92 5.18 8.64
N ARG A 254 -10.47 6.40 8.93
CA ARG A 254 -9.45 7.09 8.12
C ARG A 254 -8.09 6.46 8.30
N GLY A 255 -7.64 6.26 9.54
CA GLY A 255 -6.35 5.62 9.84
C GLY A 255 -6.26 4.20 9.31
N ALA A 256 -7.35 3.41 9.35
CA ALA A 256 -7.42 2.09 8.75
C ALA A 256 -7.29 2.15 7.22
N LYS A 257 -7.98 3.07 6.55
CA LYS A 257 -7.83 3.27 5.10
C LYS A 257 -6.40 3.69 4.72
N ASP A 258 -5.82 4.60 5.49
CA ASP A 258 -4.47 5.10 5.27
C ASP A 258 -3.43 3.99 5.50
N GLY A 259 -3.54 3.26 6.62
CA GLY A 259 -2.70 2.10 6.91
C GLY A 259 -2.84 1.00 5.85
N LEU A 260 -4.06 0.71 5.39
CA LEU A 260 -4.28 -0.28 4.33
C LEU A 260 -3.57 0.10 3.03
N LYS A 261 -3.57 1.39 2.63
CA LYS A 261 -2.81 1.84 1.45
C LYS A 261 -1.31 1.59 1.62
N ILE A 262 -0.77 1.83 2.82
CA ILE A 262 0.64 1.59 3.14
C ILE A 262 0.95 0.09 3.08
N VAL A 263 0.13 -0.78 3.66
CA VAL A 263 0.37 -2.23 3.54
C VAL A 263 0.26 -2.70 2.10
N VAL A 264 -0.75 -2.26 1.36
CA VAL A 264 -0.90 -2.67 -0.05
C VAL A 264 0.30 -2.24 -0.91
N SER A 265 0.92 -1.10 -0.62
CA SER A 265 2.12 -0.66 -1.35
C SER A 265 3.31 -1.60 -1.17
N THR A 266 3.33 -2.39 -0.10
CA THR A 266 4.42 -3.33 0.22
C THR A 266 4.41 -4.61 -0.62
N ILE A 267 3.25 -5.02 -1.13
CA ILE A 267 3.06 -6.33 -1.79
C ILE A 267 4.04 -6.54 -2.96
N PRO A 268 4.23 -5.60 -3.90
CA PRO A 268 5.19 -5.79 -5.00
C PRO A 268 6.62 -6.01 -4.51
N PHE A 269 7.01 -5.38 -3.41
CA PHE A 269 8.34 -5.53 -2.84
C PHE A 269 8.55 -6.90 -2.20
N PHE A 270 7.53 -7.45 -1.52
CA PHE A 270 7.61 -8.84 -1.05
C PHE A 270 7.72 -9.86 -2.16
N ILE A 271 7.05 -9.64 -3.29
CA ILE A 271 7.19 -10.48 -4.48
C ILE A 271 8.63 -10.41 -5.01
N ILE A 272 9.22 -9.21 -5.08
CA ILE A 272 10.63 -9.05 -5.49
C ILE A 272 11.56 -9.75 -4.49
N ALA A 273 11.35 -9.58 -3.19
CA ALA A 273 12.16 -10.21 -2.15
C ALA A 273 12.10 -11.74 -2.22
N GLY A 274 10.88 -12.30 -2.28
CA GLY A 274 10.70 -13.74 -2.44
C GLY A 274 11.33 -14.24 -3.73
N PHE A 275 11.33 -13.47 -4.82
CA PHE A 275 11.99 -13.85 -6.07
C PHE A 275 13.51 -13.90 -5.90
N ILE A 276 14.08 -12.89 -5.23
CA ILE A 276 15.50 -12.87 -4.89
C ILE A 276 15.85 -14.07 -3.99
N GLU A 277 15.00 -14.44 -3.04
CA GLU A 277 15.27 -15.60 -2.19
C GLU A 277 15.15 -16.93 -2.94
N GLY A 278 14.00 -17.13 -3.60
CA GLY A 278 13.66 -18.37 -4.29
C GLY A 278 14.60 -18.71 -5.44
N PHE A 279 15.12 -17.71 -6.17
CA PHE A 279 15.95 -17.92 -7.36
C PHE A 279 17.39 -17.45 -7.21
N ILE A 280 17.65 -16.30 -6.57
CA ILE A 280 18.99 -15.69 -6.56
C ILE A 280 19.82 -16.13 -5.36
N THR A 281 19.23 -16.21 -4.17
CA THR A 281 19.94 -16.51 -2.90
C THR A 281 20.52 -17.93 -2.88
N ARG A 282 20.01 -18.82 -3.73
CA ARG A 282 20.48 -20.19 -3.90
C ARG A 282 21.86 -20.31 -4.56
N TYR A 283 22.34 -19.29 -5.24
CA TYR A 283 23.65 -19.30 -5.90
C TYR A 283 24.79 -19.08 -4.91
N SER A 284 25.22 -20.15 -4.24
CA SER A 284 26.30 -20.15 -3.21
C SER A 284 27.60 -19.48 -3.67
N ASN A 285 27.98 -19.67 -4.93
CA ASN A 285 29.25 -19.20 -5.51
C ASN A 285 29.14 -17.80 -6.15
N MET A 286 28.12 -17.02 -5.80
CA MET A 286 27.96 -15.67 -6.32
C MET A 286 29.16 -14.78 -5.94
N PRO A 287 29.78 -14.09 -6.92
CA PRO A 287 30.83 -13.11 -6.65
C PRO A 287 30.37 -12.01 -5.71
N VAL A 288 31.24 -11.58 -4.78
CA VAL A 288 30.90 -10.58 -3.76
C VAL A 288 30.40 -9.27 -4.38
N TRP A 289 31.02 -8.80 -5.46
CA TRP A 289 30.60 -7.57 -6.14
C TRP A 289 29.17 -7.64 -6.67
N LEU A 290 28.74 -8.81 -7.16
CA LEU A 290 27.39 -9.00 -7.70
C LEU A 290 26.37 -9.02 -6.55
N ALA A 291 26.68 -9.71 -5.45
CA ALA A 291 25.83 -9.73 -4.27
C ALA A 291 25.65 -8.32 -3.69
N LEU A 292 26.74 -7.58 -3.50
CA LEU A 292 26.69 -6.20 -3.03
C LEU A 292 25.91 -5.29 -3.98
N THR A 293 26.06 -5.46 -5.30
CA THR A 293 25.28 -4.69 -6.28
C THR A 293 23.77 -4.91 -6.10
N ILE A 294 23.32 -6.15 -5.93
CA ILE A 294 21.91 -6.46 -5.70
C ILE A 294 21.43 -5.84 -4.38
N ILE A 295 22.21 -5.98 -3.29
CA ILE A 295 21.90 -5.41 -1.98
C ILE A 295 21.74 -3.88 -2.07
N PHE A 296 22.71 -3.19 -2.67
CA PHE A 296 22.68 -1.74 -2.81
C PHE A 296 21.55 -1.25 -3.72
N LEU A 297 21.29 -1.93 -4.84
CA LEU A 297 20.17 -1.58 -5.72
C LEU A 297 18.81 -1.76 -5.02
N SER A 298 18.64 -2.86 -4.27
CA SER A 298 17.45 -3.09 -3.45
C SER A 298 17.26 -2.00 -2.38
N LEU A 299 18.35 -1.60 -1.70
CA LEU A 299 18.31 -0.53 -0.70
C LEU A 299 17.95 0.82 -1.34
N ILE A 300 18.61 1.17 -2.45
CA ILE A 300 18.33 2.40 -3.20
C ILE A 300 16.88 2.40 -3.67
N LEU A 301 16.36 1.28 -4.18
CA LEU A 301 14.98 1.15 -4.64
C LEU A 301 13.99 1.50 -3.51
N ILE A 302 14.19 0.94 -2.32
CA ILE A 302 13.32 1.18 -1.16
C ILE A 302 13.42 2.63 -0.69
N ILE A 303 14.64 3.13 -0.46
CA ILE A 303 14.86 4.51 0.02
C ILE A 303 14.31 5.50 -1.01
N TYR A 304 14.56 5.26 -2.28
CA TYR A 304 14.06 6.11 -3.34
C TYR A 304 12.54 6.12 -3.35
N TYR A 305 11.87 4.96 -3.36
CA TYR A 305 10.42 4.87 -3.49
C TYR A 305 9.66 5.39 -2.26
N TYR A 306 10.11 5.07 -1.04
CA TYR A 306 9.38 5.42 0.18
C TYR A 306 9.81 6.73 0.82
N ILE A 307 10.96 7.31 0.45
CA ILE A 307 11.46 8.54 1.07
C ILE A 307 11.68 9.63 0.01
N ILE A 308 12.58 9.39 -0.95
CA ILE A 308 13.02 10.44 -1.87
C ILE A 308 11.91 10.84 -2.86
N TYR A 309 11.25 9.85 -3.46
CA TYR A 309 10.24 10.06 -4.50
C TYR A 309 9.00 10.82 -3.97
N PRO A 310 8.41 10.46 -2.81
CA PRO A 310 7.39 11.27 -2.13
C PRO A 310 7.81 12.74 -1.94
N ILE A 311 9.05 13.00 -1.51
CA ILE A 311 9.56 14.37 -1.29
C ILE A 311 9.62 15.14 -2.61
N ILE A 312 10.15 14.52 -3.67
CA ILE A 312 10.26 15.14 -5.00
C ILE A 312 8.86 15.46 -5.55
N LEU A 313 7.93 14.52 -5.46
CA LEU A 313 6.58 14.66 -6.00
C LEU A 313 5.80 15.74 -5.25
N HIS A 314 5.90 15.78 -3.92
CA HIS A 314 5.30 16.82 -3.09
C HIS A 314 5.82 18.22 -3.46
N LYS A 315 7.15 18.39 -3.60
CA LYS A 315 7.76 19.67 -4.02
C LYS A 315 7.30 20.11 -5.41
N THR A 316 7.22 19.17 -6.34
CA THR A 316 6.81 19.46 -7.73
C THR A 316 5.34 19.88 -7.81
N ASN A 317 4.45 19.21 -7.08
CA ASN A 317 3.03 19.56 -7.04
C ASN A 317 2.79 20.89 -6.32
N ALA A 318 3.50 21.17 -5.22
CA ALA A 318 3.41 22.47 -4.54
C ALA A 318 3.80 23.62 -5.50
N LYS A 319 4.87 23.45 -6.29
CA LYS A 319 5.29 24.45 -7.29
C LYS A 319 4.19 24.72 -8.33
N LYS A 320 3.54 23.67 -8.85
CA LYS A 320 2.47 23.81 -9.85
C LYS A 320 1.26 24.61 -9.34
N ILE A 321 0.89 24.41 -8.07
CA ILE A 321 -0.23 25.14 -7.44
C ILE A 321 0.10 26.63 -7.30
N HIS A 322 1.36 27.00 -7.05
CA HIS A 322 1.76 28.40 -6.93
C HIS A 322 1.97 29.12 -8.28
N THR A 323 2.08 28.37 -9.38
CA THR A 323 2.26 28.92 -10.73
C THR A 323 0.96 28.95 -11.56
N ALA A 324 -0.13 28.38 -11.05
CA ALA A 324 -1.44 28.34 -11.69
C ALA A 324 -2.38 29.36 -11.03
#